data_AF-A0A1D9H0X6-F1
#
_entry.id   AF-A0A1D9H0X6-F1
#
_cell.length_a   1.000
_cell.length_b   1.000
_cell.length_c   1.000
_cell.angle_alpha   90.00
_cell.angle_beta   90.00
_cell.angle_gamma   90.00
#
_symmetry.space_group_name_H-M   'P 1'
#
loop_
_entity.id
_entity.type
_entity.pdbx_description
1 polymer ?
#
loop_
_entity_poly.entity_id
_entity_poly.type
_entity_poly.pdbx_seq_one_letter_code
_entity_poly.pdbx_strand_id
1 'polypeptide(L)'
;MYDSLCRTRLLAGIVAIQLSLFGSAAIAKGAAAQPDDAAGRKPVADVTASGLMGELQQRLQQGSVTELRSAVNGEYGTTLLLANEQLVCYVGQLYQNKIWRVLRFTALAPAEAAYQKANKQAEAMAAEGIRRQVLTTLQRQYDRAIQDAQAQADVLQGDLRTMQAQRKRMVDDQKTSQNDAQAAEIQSRAARIQLDKLQGEIRRIESSLGDDSQLLPETQKRQR
;
A
#
# COMPACT_ATOMS: atom_id res chain seq x y z
N MET A 1 -16.72 -25.02 8.76
CA MET A 1 -15.46 -25.76 9.01
C MET A 1 -14.53 -25.50 7.83
N TYR A 2 -13.41 -24.85 8.14
CA TYR A 2 -12.11 -24.84 7.45
C TYR A 2 -12.02 -24.91 5.92
N ASP A 3 -11.75 -23.74 5.35
CA ASP A 3 -10.53 -23.40 4.61
C ASP A 3 -9.42 -24.46 4.50
N SER A 4 -8.87 -24.61 3.28
CA SER A 4 -7.42 -24.67 2.99
C SER A 4 -7.24 -24.72 1.47
N LEU A 5 -6.84 -23.64 0.80
CA LEU A 5 -5.47 -23.14 0.70
C LEU A 5 -4.47 -24.22 0.28
N CYS A 6 -4.02 -24.15 -0.98
CA CYS A 6 -2.60 -24.32 -1.25
C CYS A 6 -2.20 -23.50 -2.48
N ARG A 7 -1.42 -22.45 -2.22
CA ARG A 7 -0.89 -21.47 -3.18
C ARG A 7 0.54 -21.86 -3.57
N THR A 8 0.93 -21.41 -4.78
CA THR A 8 2.25 -20.86 -5.19
C THR A 8 3.49 -21.76 -5.22
N ARG A 9 4.08 -22.01 -6.41
CA ARG A 9 5.12 -21.23 -7.17
C ARG A 9 6.55 -21.38 -6.62
N LEU A 10 7.50 -21.81 -7.46
CA LEU A 10 8.72 -21.03 -7.75
C LEU A 10 9.48 -21.53 -9.00
N LEU A 11 9.91 -20.56 -9.81
CA LEU A 11 10.82 -20.66 -10.96
C LEU A 11 12.27 -20.45 -10.48
N ALA A 12 13.25 -21.08 -11.13
CA ALA A 12 14.60 -20.51 -11.27
C ALA A 12 15.28 -21.10 -12.50
N GLY A 13 15.32 -20.30 -13.58
CA GLY A 13 16.03 -20.59 -14.81
C GLY A 13 17.47 -20.03 -14.78
N ILE A 14 18.33 -20.79 -15.46
CA ILE A 14 19.76 -20.56 -15.76
C ILE A 14 19.94 -19.35 -16.67
N VAL A 15 20.95 -18.49 -16.43
CA VAL A 15 21.74 -17.86 -17.51
C VAL A 15 23.17 -17.58 -17.01
N ALA A 16 24.13 -18.22 -17.67
CA ALA A 16 25.56 -17.97 -17.53
C ALA A 16 25.97 -16.69 -18.29
N ILE A 17 26.78 -15.85 -17.68
CA ILE A 17 27.36 -14.65 -18.29
C ILE A 17 28.71 -15.05 -18.91
N GLN A 18 28.76 -15.12 -20.24
CA GLN A 18 30.01 -15.25 -21.00
C GLN A 18 30.58 -13.87 -21.29
N LEU A 19 31.85 -13.69 -20.93
CA LEU A 19 32.65 -12.49 -21.14
C LEU A 19 33.39 -12.65 -22.47
N SER A 20 33.11 -11.81 -23.46
CA SER A 20 33.85 -11.81 -24.73
C SER A 20 34.44 -10.42 -25.00
N LEU A 21 35.77 -10.34 -24.89
CA LEU A 21 36.57 -9.22 -25.36
C LEU A 21 36.68 -9.27 -26.88
N PHE A 22 36.32 -8.17 -27.55
CA PHE A 22 36.76 -7.83 -28.91
C PHE A 22 37.46 -6.46 -28.77
N GLY A 23 38.69 -6.21 -29.20
CA GLY A 23 39.37 -6.68 -30.40
C GLY A 23 39.56 -5.46 -31.31
N SER A 24 40.55 -4.62 -31.00
CA SER A 24 40.86 -3.39 -31.76
C SER A 24 41.39 -3.72 -33.15
N ALA A 25 40.76 -3.19 -34.20
CA ALA A 25 41.29 -3.17 -35.56
C ALA A 25 41.31 -1.73 -36.08
N ALA A 26 42.51 -1.20 -36.28
CA ALA A 26 42.76 0.06 -36.95
C ALA A 26 42.48 -0.09 -38.46
N ILE A 27 41.68 0.80 -39.03
CA ILE A 27 41.49 0.89 -40.49
C ILE A 27 42.32 2.04 -41.04
N ALA A 28 43.17 1.68 -42.00
CA ALA A 28 44.03 2.54 -42.77
C ALA A 28 43.24 3.57 -43.60
N LYS A 29 43.75 4.80 -43.62
CA LYS A 29 43.20 5.93 -44.38
C LYS A 29 43.70 5.86 -45.82
N GLY A 30 42.87 5.34 -46.73
CA GLY A 30 43.07 5.45 -48.18
C GLY A 30 42.59 6.82 -48.67
N ALA A 31 43.48 7.55 -49.34
CA ALA A 31 43.16 8.77 -50.06
C ALA A 31 42.62 8.42 -51.46
N ALA A 32 41.48 8.99 -51.84
CA ALA A 32 41.07 9.12 -53.23
C ALA A 32 40.10 10.30 -53.42
N ALA A 33 40.56 11.24 -54.25
CA ALA A 33 39.88 12.16 -55.16
C ALA A 33 38.41 12.57 -54.94
N GLN A 34 38.21 13.89 -54.92
CA GLN A 34 36.94 14.58 -55.23
C GLN A 34 36.52 14.37 -56.68
N PRO A 35 35.21 14.44 -56.93
CA PRO A 35 34.68 15.23 -58.03
C PRO A 35 33.76 16.35 -57.50
N ASP A 36 33.97 17.56 -58.01
CA ASP A 36 32.95 18.61 -58.06
C ASP A 36 31.85 18.18 -59.03
N ASP A 37 30.57 18.23 -58.62
CA ASP A 37 29.62 19.25 -59.10
C ASP A 37 28.17 19.03 -58.62
N ALA A 38 27.57 20.16 -58.26
CA ALA A 38 26.15 20.55 -58.33
C ALA A 38 25.00 19.72 -57.69
N ALA A 39 24.09 20.50 -57.07
CA ALA A 39 22.71 20.17 -56.67
C ALA A 39 22.51 19.39 -55.35
N GLY A 40 22.71 20.10 -54.23
CA GLY A 40 22.23 19.66 -52.93
C GLY A 40 22.32 20.78 -51.91
N ARG A 41 21.57 21.88 -52.11
CA ARG A 41 21.41 22.89 -51.07
C ARG A 41 20.66 22.22 -49.92
N LYS A 42 21.40 21.67 -48.96
CA LYS A 42 20.86 21.23 -47.67
C LYS A 42 20.03 22.41 -47.14
N PRO A 43 18.76 22.20 -46.76
CA PRO A 43 17.98 23.27 -46.14
C PRO A 43 18.74 23.68 -44.90
N VAL A 44 19.27 24.90 -44.92
CA VAL A 44 20.01 25.48 -43.81
C VAL A 44 18.98 25.73 -42.73
N ALA A 45 18.94 24.85 -41.74
CA ALA A 45 18.33 25.19 -40.47
C ALA A 45 19.16 26.36 -39.91
N ASP A 46 18.57 27.55 -39.81
CA ASP A 46 19.17 28.63 -39.04
C ASP A 46 19.09 28.21 -37.56
N VAL A 47 20.24 28.05 -36.90
CA VAL A 47 20.35 27.47 -35.54
C VAL A 47 20.66 28.56 -34.50
N THR A 48 20.19 29.79 -34.71
CA THR A 48 20.32 30.85 -33.70
C THR A 48 19.16 30.78 -32.69
N ALA A 49 19.26 29.84 -31.74
CA ALA A 49 18.18 29.45 -30.83
C ALA A 49 17.53 30.59 -30.01
N SER A 50 18.29 31.66 -29.67
CA SER A 50 17.78 32.78 -28.87
C SER A 50 16.91 33.76 -29.70
N GLY A 51 17.30 34.06 -30.94
CA GLY A 51 16.55 34.97 -31.81
C GLY A 51 15.26 34.36 -32.36
N LEU A 52 15.30 33.06 -32.67
CA LEU A 52 14.17 32.31 -33.23
C LEU A 52 13.00 32.16 -32.26
N MET A 53 13.30 32.02 -30.97
CA MET A 53 12.27 31.90 -29.93
C MET A 53 11.48 33.21 -29.81
N GLY A 54 12.19 34.36 -29.81
CA GLY A 54 11.57 35.68 -29.78
C GLY A 54 10.73 35.97 -31.01
N GLU A 55 11.23 35.64 -32.20
CA GLU A 55 10.46 35.76 -33.44
C GLU A 55 9.18 34.92 -33.38
N LEU A 56 9.28 33.65 -32.99
CA LEU A 56 8.11 32.77 -32.90
C LEU A 56 7.10 33.29 -31.86
N GLN A 57 7.57 33.73 -30.70
CA GLN A 57 6.71 34.25 -29.65
C GLN A 57 5.96 35.51 -30.10
N GLN A 58 6.64 36.42 -30.79
CA GLN A 58 6.00 37.60 -31.38
C GLN A 58 4.93 37.21 -32.39
N ARG A 59 5.22 36.27 -33.30
CA ARG A 59 4.25 35.82 -34.30
C ARG A 59 3.05 35.09 -33.68
N LEU A 60 3.28 34.29 -32.64
CA LEU A 60 2.21 33.64 -31.87
C LEU A 60 1.30 34.69 -31.19
N GLN A 61 1.87 35.76 -30.61
CA GLN A 61 1.09 36.86 -30.03
C GLN A 61 0.29 37.63 -31.09
N GLN A 62 0.86 37.80 -32.28
CA GLN A 62 0.20 38.44 -33.43
C GLN A 62 -0.83 37.53 -34.12
N GLY A 63 -0.90 36.24 -33.76
CA GLY A 63 -1.73 35.25 -34.46
C GLY A 63 -1.30 35.00 -35.91
N SER A 64 -0.04 35.30 -36.26
CA SER A 64 0.49 35.20 -37.63
C SER A 64 1.10 33.83 -37.95
N VAL A 65 0.77 32.80 -37.15
CA VAL A 65 1.20 31.41 -37.33
C VAL A 65 0.00 30.48 -37.19
N THR A 66 -0.08 29.48 -38.04
CA THR A 66 -1.07 28.41 -37.98
C THR A 66 -0.40 27.11 -37.56
N GLU A 67 -1.01 26.41 -36.60
CA GLU A 67 -0.55 25.07 -36.21
C GLU A 67 -0.97 24.05 -37.27
N LEU A 68 0.02 23.38 -37.86
CA LEU A 68 -0.21 22.31 -38.83
C LEU A 68 -0.33 20.96 -38.14
N ARG A 69 0.52 20.70 -37.14
CA ARG A 69 0.56 19.46 -36.37
C ARG A 69 1.07 19.72 -34.97
N SER A 70 0.55 18.98 -34.00
CA SER A 70 1.10 18.92 -32.66
C SER A 70 0.91 17.53 -32.07
N ALA A 71 1.89 17.10 -31.30
CA ALA A 71 1.87 15.86 -30.55
C ALA A 71 2.40 16.10 -29.14
N VAL A 72 1.66 15.60 -28.15
CA VAL A 72 2.01 15.68 -26.73
C VAL A 72 2.15 14.26 -26.18
N ASN A 73 3.33 13.94 -25.68
CA ASN A 73 3.73 12.66 -25.13
C ASN A 73 4.18 12.87 -23.68
N GLY A 74 3.25 12.75 -22.72
CA GLY A 74 3.54 13.05 -21.31
C GLY A 74 3.97 14.51 -21.13
N GLU A 75 5.17 14.73 -20.57
CA GLU A 75 5.72 16.07 -20.38
C GLU A 75 6.41 16.64 -21.63
N TYR A 76 6.67 15.83 -22.64
CA TYR A 76 7.37 16.25 -23.86
C TYR A 76 6.39 16.41 -25.02
N GLY A 77 6.68 17.32 -25.94
CA GLY A 77 5.85 17.49 -27.12
C GLY A 77 6.61 18.06 -28.30
N THR A 78 5.99 18.06 -29.47
CA THR A 78 6.50 18.68 -30.68
C THR A 78 5.35 19.36 -31.42
N THR A 79 5.55 20.57 -31.91
CA THR A 79 4.59 21.30 -32.75
C THR A 79 5.24 21.74 -34.06
N LEU A 80 4.49 21.70 -35.15
CA LEU A 80 4.85 22.24 -36.46
C LEU A 80 3.89 23.39 -36.76
N LEU A 81 4.46 24.58 -36.92
CA LEU A 81 3.75 25.83 -37.15
C LEU A 81 4.16 26.40 -38.51
N LEU A 82 3.23 27.05 -39.21
CA LEU A 82 3.47 27.72 -40.49
C LEU A 82 3.11 29.20 -40.38
N ALA A 83 4.02 30.10 -40.77
CA ALA A 83 3.70 31.51 -40.85
C ALA A 83 2.64 31.79 -41.92
N ASN A 84 1.67 32.65 -41.62
CA ASN A 84 0.53 32.91 -42.52
C ASN A 84 0.93 33.73 -43.76
N GLU A 85 1.96 34.57 -43.63
CA GLU A 85 2.36 35.54 -44.66
C GLU A 85 3.47 35.02 -45.60
N GLN A 86 4.24 34.02 -45.16
CA GLN A 86 5.41 33.52 -45.87
C GLN A 86 5.54 32.02 -45.64
N LEU A 87 6.14 31.29 -46.60
CA LEU A 87 6.43 29.86 -46.44
C LEU A 87 7.61 29.64 -45.47
N VAL A 88 7.38 29.94 -44.19
CA VAL A 88 8.31 29.74 -43.10
C VAL A 88 7.66 28.80 -42.09
N CYS A 89 8.27 27.64 -41.93
CA CYS A 89 7.83 26.62 -40.98
C CYS A 89 8.70 26.67 -39.72
N TYR A 90 8.06 26.55 -38.56
CA TYR A 90 8.73 26.45 -37.27
C TYR A 90 8.42 25.08 -36.66
N VAL A 91 9.47 24.36 -36.26
CA VAL A 91 9.32 23.14 -35.45
C VAL A 91 9.70 23.51 -34.02
N GLY A 92 8.71 23.49 -33.13
CA GLY A 92 8.87 23.72 -31.70
C GLY A 92 9.02 22.40 -30.95
N GLN A 93 10.02 22.28 -30.09
CA GLN A 93 10.12 21.22 -29.08
C GLN A 93 9.55 21.74 -27.76
N LEU A 94 8.63 20.98 -27.17
CA LEU A 94 7.93 21.34 -25.94
C LEU A 94 8.40 20.48 -24.76
N TYR A 95 8.40 21.11 -23.59
CA TYR A 95 8.54 20.47 -22.29
C TYR A 95 7.57 21.17 -21.33
N GLN A 96 6.71 20.40 -20.65
CA GLN A 96 5.62 20.90 -19.81
C GLN A 96 4.75 21.95 -20.53
N ASN A 97 4.40 21.66 -21.79
CA ASN A 97 3.63 22.55 -22.66
C ASN A 97 4.28 23.93 -22.96
N LYS A 98 5.58 24.07 -22.71
CA LYS A 98 6.37 25.26 -23.04
C LYS A 98 7.39 24.93 -24.11
N ILE A 99 7.45 25.76 -25.15
CA ILE A 99 8.46 25.61 -26.20
C ILE A 99 9.81 26.01 -25.61
N TRP A 100 10.80 25.12 -25.66
CA TRP A 100 12.16 25.36 -25.17
C TRP A 100 13.19 25.44 -26.30
N ARG A 101 12.84 24.96 -27.49
CA ARG A 101 13.67 25.06 -28.69
C ARG A 101 12.80 25.19 -29.94
N VAL A 102 13.28 26.01 -30.87
CA VAL A 102 12.63 26.25 -32.16
C VAL A 102 13.65 26.02 -33.28
N LEU A 103 13.21 25.36 -34.34
CA LEU A 103 13.94 25.22 -35.61
C LEU A 103 13.13 25.91 -36.70
N ARG A 104 13.78 26.73 -37.52
CA ARG A 104 13.13 27.41 -38.64
C ARG A 104 13.53 26.77 -39.97
N PHE A 105 12.55 26.66 -40.85
CA PHE A 105 12.70 26.13 -42.20
C PHE A 105 11.95 27.03 -43.19
N THR A 106 12.47 27.12 -44.42
CA THR A 106 11.85 27.89 -45.51
C THR A 106 11.08 27.01 -46.51
N ALA A 107 10.89 25.72 -46.17
CA ALA A 107 10.15 24.75 -46.97
C ALA A 107 9.48 23.73 -46.05
N LEU A 108 8.31 23.22 -46.45
CA LEU A 108 7.50 22.30 -45.64
C LEU A 108 8.15 20.91 -45.49
N ALA A 109 8.64 20.32 -46.57
CA ALA A 109 9.22 18.96 -46.55
C ALA A 109 10.35 18.75 -45.51
N PRO A 110 11.39 19.61 -45.43
CA PRO A 110 12.40 19.47 -44.38
C PRO A 110 11.86 19.78 -42.97
N ALA A 111 10.86 20.65 -42.85
CA ALA A 111 10.21 20.94 -41.57
C ALA A 111 9.42 19.73 -41.06
N GLU A 112 8.68 19.04 -41.93
CA GLU A 112 7.98 17.80 -41.60
C GLU A 112 8.95 16.69 -41.19
N ALA A 113 10.06 16.52 -41.93
CA ALA A 113 11.08 15.54 -41.56
C ALA A 113 11.70 15.84 -40.18
N ALA A 114 11.97 17.11 -39.88
CA ALA A 114 12.45 17.55 -38.57
C ALA A 114 11.40 17.34 -37.46
N TYR A 115 10.13 17.64 -37.73
CA TYR A 115 9.01 17.38 -36.84
C TYR A 115 8.93 15.89 -36.49
N GLN A 116 8.95 15.00 -37.48
CA GLN A 116 8.83 13.56 -37.23
C GLN A 116 9.99 13.03 -36.40
N LYS A 117 11.21 13.52 -36.65
CA LYS A 117 12.39 13.16 -35.85
C LYS A 117 12.26 13.67 -34.41
N ALA A 118 11.85 14.92 -34.22
CA ALA A 118 11.64 15.50 -32.90
C ALA A 118 10.52 14.80 -32.14
N ASN A 119 9.43 14.42 -32.81
CA ASN A 119 8.33 13.66 -32.20
C ASN A 119 8.78 12.28 -31.71
N LYS A 120 9.52 11.52 -32.54
CA LYS A 120 10.10 10.23 -32.12
C LYS A 120 11.03 10.38 -30.91
N GLN A 121 11.80 11.46 -30.86
CA GLN A 121 12.64 11.75 -29.70
C GLN A 121 11.79 12.09 -28.46
N ALA A 122 10.72 12.87 -28.62
CA ALA A 122 9.79 13.19 -27.54
C ALA A 122 9.10 11.93 -26.98
N GLU A 123 8.65 11.01 -27.85
CA GLU A 123 8.11 9.71 -27.45
C GLU A 123 9.10 8.90 -26.61
N ALA A 124 10.36 8.82 -27.03
CA ALA A 124 11.40 8.09 -26.30
C ALA A 124 11.70 8.71 -24.92
N MET A 125 11.77 10.04 -24.82
CA MET A 125 11.98 10.73 -23.54
C MET A 125 10.77 10.60 -22.62
N ALA A 126 9.56 10.63 -23.18
CA ALA A 126 8.31 10.48 -22.44
C ALA A 126 8.10 9.08 -21.88
N ALA A 127 8.52 8.04 -22.60
CA ALA A 127 8.33 6.65 -22.20
C ALA A 127 8.87 6.37 -20.78
N GLU A 128 10.04 6.91 -20.45
CA GLU A 128 10.63 6.76 -19.11
C GLU A 128 9.84 7.55 -18.05
N GLY A 129 9.44 8.79 -18.35
CA GLY A 129 8.59 9.58 -17.46
C GLY A 129 7.26 8.89 -17.13
N ILE A 130 6.58 8.38 -18.15
CA ILE A 130 5.32 7.63 -18.04
C ILE A 130 5.54 6.38 -17.20
N ARG A 131 6.60 5.60 -17.49
CA ARG A 131 6.93 4.39 -16.72
C ARG A 131 7.14 4.70 -15.25
N ARG A 132 7.89 5.76 -14.92
CA ARG A 132 8.09 6.20 -13.53
C ARG A 132 6.78 6.55 -12.85
N GLN A 133 5.91 7.33 -13.51
CA GLN A 133 4.62 7.72 -12.93
C GLN A 133 3.70 6.53 -12.64
N VAL A 134 3.70 5.52 -13.53
CA VAL A 134 2.98 4.25 -13.31
C VAL A 134 3.56 3.54 -12.09
N LEU A 135 4.88 3.39 -12.01
CA LEU A 135 5.55 2.72 -10.89
C LEU A 135 5.29 3.44 -9.55
N THR A 136 5.36 4.77 -9.51
CA THR A 136 5.02 5.56 -8.31
C THR A 136 3.57 5.37 -7.89
N THR A 137 2.66 5.19 -8.84
CA THR A 137 1.25 4.92 -8.54
C THR A 137 1.04 3.52 -7.98
N LEU A 138 1.71 2.51 -8.55
CA LEU A 138 1.69 1.15 -8.03
C LEU A 138 2.29 1.07 -6.63
N GLN A 139 3.40 1.77 -6.38
CA GLN A 139 4.02 1.84 -5.07
C GLN A 139 3.02 2.37 -4.02
N ARG A 140 2.35 3.50 -4.31
CA ARG A 140 1.32 4.05 -3.42
C ARG A 140 0.15 3.09 -3.16
N GLN A 141 -0.23 2.28 -4.14
CA GLN A 141 -1.25 1.24 -3.92
C GLN A 141 -0.76 0.17 -2.95
N TYR A 142 0.47 -0.32 -3.12
CA TYR A 142 1.05 -1.32 -2.21
C TYR A 142 1.25 -0.77 -0.80
N ASP A 143 1.70 0.47 -0.65
CA ASP A 143 1.87 1.10 0.66
C ASP A 143 0.55 1.17 1.43
N ARG A 144 -0.56 1.50 0.75
CA ARG A 144 -1.90 1.46 1.35
C ARG A 144 -2.32 0.04 1.74
N ALA A 145 -2.11 -0.93 0.86
CA ALA A 145 -2.43 -2.33 1.16
C ALA A 145 -1.64 -2.87 2.37
N ILE A 146 -0.38 -2.46 2.53
CA ILE A 146 0.44 -2.79 3.69
C ILE A 146 -0.12 -2.14 4.95
N GLN A 147 -0.49 -0.85 4.90
CA GLN A 147 -1.10 -0.15 6.03
C GLN A 147 -2.41 -0.81 6.48
N ASP A 148 -3.28 -1.16 5.53
CA ASP A 148 -4.55 -1.84 5.82
C ASP A 148 -4.31 -3.22 6.46
N ALA A 149 -3.33 -3.97 5.96
CA ALA A 149 -2.96 -5.26 6.52
C ALA A 149 -2.38 -5.14 7.94
N GLN A 150 -1.56 -4.12 8.19
CA GLN A 150 -1.01 -3.83 9.52
C GLN A 150 -2.13 -3.48 10.51
N ALA A 151 -3.06 -2.60 10.11
CA ALA A 151 -4.21 -2.24 10.94
C ALA A 151 -5.08 -3.46 11.30
N GLN A 152 -5.33 -4.35 10.33
CA GLN A 152 -6.05 -5.60 10.59
C GLN A 152 -5.29 -6.52 11.54
N ALA A 153 -3.97 -6.65 11.37
CA ALA A 153 -3.15 -7.45 12.27
C ALA A 153 -3.19 -6.91 13.71
N ASP A 154 -3.16 -5.58 13.90
CA ASP A 154 -3.23 -4.96 15.22
C ASP A 154 -4.57 -5.20 15.92
N VAL A 155 -5.68 -5.12 15.17
CA VAL A 155 -7.02 -5.46 15.69
C VAL A 155 -7.07 -6.92 16.13
N LEU A 156 -6.63 -7.85 15.27
CA LEU A 156 -6.61 -9.28 15.59
C LEU A 156 -5.73 -9.60 16.81
N GLN A 157 -4.59 -8.92 16.95
CA GLN A 157 -3.75 -9.05 18.14
C GLN A 157 -4.45 -8.53 19.40
N GLY A 158 -5.20 -7.43 19.29
CA GLY A 158 -6.03 -6.89 20.37
C GLY A 158 -7.10 -7.88 20.83
N ASP A 159 -7.80 -8.50 19.88
CA ASP A 159 -8.83 -9.51 20.15
C ASP A 159 -8.22 -10.74 20.84
N LEU A 160 -7.08 -11.24 20.34
CA LEU A 160 -6.38 -12.36 20.96
C LEU A 160 -5.97 -12.07 22.41
N ARG A 161 -5.47 -10.86 22.71
CA ARG A 161 -5.13 -10.45 24.09
C ARG A 161 -6.37 -10.44 24.97
N THR A 162 -7.49 -9.94 24.46
CA THR A 162 -8.77 -9.90 25.18
C THR A 162 -9.29 -11.30 25.46
N MET A 163 -9.30 -12.19 24.46
CA MET A 163 -9.71 -13.59 24.63
C MET A 163 -8.82 -14.33 25.65
N GLN A 164 -7.51 -14.11 25.61
CA GLN A 164 -6.59 -14.71 26.57
C GLN A 164 -6.83 -14.19 27.99
N ALA A 165 -7.08 -12.89 28.15
CA ALA A 165 -7.41 -12.30 29.45
C ALA A 165 -8.73 -12.86 30.00
N GLN A 166 -9.76 -12.97 29.16
CA GLN A 166 -11.05 -13.55 29.54
C GLN A 166 -10.90 -15.03 29.94
N ARG A 167 -10.10 -15.81 29.20
CA ARG A 167 -9.82 -17.21 29.54
C ARG A 167 -9.16 -17.35 30.90
N LYS A 168 -8.20 -16.49 31.23
CA LYS A 168 -7.56 -16.47 32.56
C LYS A 168 -8.57 -16.18 33.66
N ARG A 169 -9.40 -15.15 33.48
CA ARG A 169 -10.48 -14.80 34.44
C ARG A 169 -11.42 -15.97 34.68
N MET A 170 -11.89 -16.66 33.63
CA MET A 170 -12.77 -17.82 33.80
C MET A 170 -12.13 -18.96 34.59
N VAL A 171 -10.82 -19.20 34.40
CA VAL A 171 -10.08 -20.21 35.18
C VAL A 171 -9.94 -19.79 36.64
N ASP A 172 -9.63 -18.52 36.89
CA ASP A 172 -9.50 -17.97 38.24
C ASP A 172 -10.84 -17.98 38.99
N ASP A 173 -11.93 -17.57 38.33
CA ASP A 173 -13.30 -17.60 38.86
C ASP A 173 -13.72 -19.03 39.20
N GLN A 174 -13.42 -19.99 38.32
CA GLN A 174 -13.72 -21.40 38.54
C GLN A 174 -12.99 -21.96 39.77
N LYS A 175 -11.72 -21.56 39.97
CA LYS A 175 -10.93 -21.95 41.15
C LYS A 175 -11.50 -21.33 42.42
N THR A 176 -11.86 -20.04 42.38
CA THR A 176 -12.49 -19.34 43.51
C THR A 176 -13.81 -20.01 43.89
N SER A 177 -14.69 -20.28 42.92
CA SER A 177 -15.97 -20.96 43.15
C SER A 177 -15.81 -22.36 43.77
N GLN A 178 -14.80 -23.12 43.35
CA GLN A 178 -14.50 -24.42 43.97
C GLN A 178 -14.05 -24.28 45.43
N ASN A 179 -13.21 -23.30 45.73
CA ASN A 179 -12.76 -23.03 47.10
C ASN A 179 -13.94 -22.58 48.00
N ASP A 180 -14.81 -21.71 47.47
CA ASP A 180 -15.99 -21.23 48.20
C ASP A 180 -16.97 -22.37 48.50
N ALA A 181 -17.20 -23.26 47.52
CA ALA A 181 -18.02 -24.45 47.72
C ALA A 181 -17.45 -25.37 48.81
N GLN A 182 -16.14 -25.64 48.79
CA GLN A 182 -15.48 -26.43 49.83
C GLN A 182 -15.60 -25.78 51.22
N ALA A 183 -15.42 -24.46 51.31
CA ALA A 183 -15.59 -23.73 52.57
C ALA A 183 -17.03 -23.80 53.09
N ALA A 184 -18.02 -23.61 52.22
CA ALA A 184 -19.44 -23.70 52.56
C ALA A 184 -19.83 -25.12 53.01
N GLU A 185 -19.27 -26.17 52.40
CA GLU A 185 -19.47 -27.55 52.85
C GLU A 185 -18.91 -27.78 54.25
N ILE A 186 -17.71 -27.29 54.55
CA ILE A 186 -17.08 -27.40 55.88
C ILE A 186 -17.95 -26.69 56.92
N GLN A 187 -18.38 -25.46 56.64
CA GLN A 187 -19.26 -24.69 57.52
C GLN A 187 -20.60 -25.42 57.75
N SER A 188 -21.20 -25.97 56.70
CA SER A 188 -22.44 -26.74 56.78
C SER A 188 -22.29 -27.99 57.65
N ARG A 189 -21.18 -28.72 57.51
CA ARG A 189 -20.88 -29.89 58.36
C ARG A 189 -20.73 -29.49 59.83
N ALA A 190 -20.02 -28.41 60.12
CA ALA A 190 -19.87 -27.90 61.49
C ALA A 190 -21.21 -27.49 62.11
N ALA A 191 -22.05 -26.78 61.37
CA ALA A 191 -23.38 -26.39 61.83
C ALA A 191 -24.30 -27.60 62.12
N ARG A 192 -24.26 -28.65 61.28
CA ARG A 192 -24.99 -29.90 61.51
C ARG A 192 -24.56 -30.59 62.80
N ILE A 193 -23.26 -30.70 63.05
CA ILE A 193 -22.71 -31.29 64.29
C ILE A 193 -23.19 -30.49 65.52
N GLN A 194 -23.21 -29.15 65.44
CA GLN A 194 -23.71 -28.30 66.52
C GLN A 194 -25.21 -28.51 66.77
N LEU A 195 -26.00 -28.63 65.70
CA LEU A 195 -27.44 -28.89 65.78
C LEU A 195 -27.71 -30.25 66.45
N ASP A 196 -27.01 -31.31 66.03
CA ASP A 196 -27.14 -32.64 66.61
C ASP A 196 -26.78 -32.64 68.10
N LYS A 197 -25.75 -31.89 68.50
CA LYS A 197 -25.36 -31.72 69.91
C LYS A 197 -26.47 -31.05 70.73
N LEU A 198 -27.02 -29.93 70.25
CA LEU A 198 -28.08 -29.21 70.93
C LEU A 198 -29.36 -30.05 71.05
N GLN A 199 -29.73 -30.78 70.00
CA GLN A 199 -30.86 -31.71 70.05
C GLN A 199 -30.64 -32.83 71.08
N GLY A 200 -29.41 -33.35 71.17
CA GLY A 200 -29.02 -34.32 72.19
C GLY A 200 -29.15 -33.76 73.62
N GLU A 201 -28.74 -32.51 73.84
CA GLU A 201 -28.89 -31.81 75.12
C GLU A 201 -30.36 -31.61 75.49
N ILE A 202 -31.20 -31.15 74.55
CA ILE A 202 -32.64 -31.00 74.75
C ILE A 202 -33.27 -32.33 75.19
N ARG A 203 -33.00 -33.41 74.46
CA ARG A 203 -33.55 -34.74 74.79
C ARG A 203 -33.12 -35.23 76.17
N ARG A 204 -31.89 -34.93 76.60
CA ARG A 204 -31.41 -35.25 77.95
C ARG A 204 -32.16 -34.47 79.02
N ILE A 205 -32.37 -33.17 78.82
CA ILE A 205 -33.12 -32.31 79.73
C ILE A 205 -34.58 -32.78 79.83
N GLU A 206 -35.22 -33.07 78.69
CA GLU A 206 -36.59 -33.60 78.65
C GLU A 206 -36.72 -34.93 79.41
N SER A 207 -35.75 -35.83 79.24
CA SER A 207 -35.74 -37.12 79.95
C SER A 207 -35.59 -36.93 81.46
N SER A 208 -34.71 -36.01 81.91
CA SER A 208 -34.58 -35.71 83.34
C SER A 208 -35.84 -35.09 83.95
N LEU A 209 -36.55 -34.23 83.21
CA LEU A 209 -37.81 -33.64 83.66
C LEU A 209 -38.93 -34.69 83.77
N GLY A 210 -38.98 -35.64 82.83
CA GLY A 210 -39.91 -36.78 82.90
C GLY A 210 -39.68 -37.66 84.13
N ASP A 211 -38.42 -38.02 84.40
CA ASP A 211 -38.05 -38.79 85.60
C ASP A 211 -38.34 -38.02 86.90
N ASP A 212 -38.06 -36.72 86.96
CA ASP A 212 -38.33 -35.89 88.17
C ASP A 212 -39.84 -35.72 88.43
N SER A 213 -40.67 -35.66 87.38
CA SER A 213 -42.12 -35.67 87.53
C SER A 213 -42.69 -37.03 88.00
N GLN A 214 -41.92 -38.13 87.84
CA GLN A 214 -42.20 -39.41 88.50
C GLN A 214 -41.79 -39.45 89.98
N LEU A 215 -40.95 -38.51 90.43
CA LEU A 215 -40.46 -38.41 91.80
C LEU A 215 -41.19 -37.36 92.65
N LEU A 216 -42.06 -36.54 92.05
CA LEU A 216 -43.00 -35.72 92.81
C LEU A 216 -44.11 -36.61 93.39
N PRO A 217 -44.21 -36.74 94.74
CA PRO A 217 -45.26 -37.54 95.35
C PRO A 217 -46.62 -36.92 95.03
N GLU A 218 -47.56 -37.74 94.57
CA GLU A 218 -49.00 -37.48 94.65
C GLU A 218 -49.32 -37.10 96.10
N THR A 219 -49.27 -35.81 96.38
CA THR A 219 -49.79 -35.23 97.60
C THR A 219 -51.30 -35.28 97.48
N GLN A 220 -51.90 -36.06 98.38
CA GLN A 220 -53.32 -36.13 98.72
C GLN A 220 -54.28 -36.77 97.71
N LYS A 221 -54.67 -38.03 98.04
CA LYS A 221 -56.09 -38.34 98.30
C LYS A 221 -56.31 -39.55 99.22
N ARG A 222 -56.45 -39.25 100.51
CA ARG A 222 -57.65 -39.53 101.33
C ARG A 222 -58.27 -40.95 101.28
N GLN A 223 -57.85 -41.81 102.21
CA GLN A 223 -58.68 -42.77 102.96
C GLN A 223 -57.96 -42.91 104.32
N ARG A 224 -58.48 -42.58 105.50
CA ARG A 224 -59.83 -42.46 106.08
C ARG A 224 -59.84 -41.32 107.10
#